data_AF-A0ABD6F9J8-F1
#
_entry.id   AF-A0ABD6F9J8-F1
#
_cell.length_a   1.000
_cell.length_b   1.000
_cell.length_c   1.000
_cell.angle_alpha   90.00
_cell.angle_beta   90.00
_cell.angle_gamma   90.00
#
_symmetry.space_group_name_H-M   'P 1'
#
loop_
_entity.id
_entity.type
_entity.pdbx_description
1 polymer ?
#
loop_
_entity_poly.entity_id
_entity_poly.type
_entity_poly.pdbx_seq_one_letter_code
_entity_poly.pdbx_strand_id
1 'polypeptide(L)'
;MPDIGVEPRSLRAAARGSEDVAAELRVVDPRVADPIAEAMPSSGAAKYATRVSDYWEERLKRSVSSLDQRAQNLIAAADRYDGGEQKGVADFTGLAPGAEREQ
;
A
#
# COMPACT_ATOMS: atom_id res chain seq x y z
N MET A 1 -22.21 10.72 -19.08
CA MET A 1 -22.05 9.47 -18.32
C MET A 1 -21.63 9.86 -16.90
N PRO A 2 -22.22 9.27 -15.84
CA PRO A 2 -21.73 9.49 -14.49
C PRO A 2 -20.33 8.88 -14.36
N ASP A 3 -19.49 9.54 -13.58
CA ASP A 3 -18.09 9.22 -13.35
C ASP A 3 -18.01 7.99 -12.42
N ILE A 4 -18.00 6.78 -12.99
CA ILE A 4 -17.91 5.51 -12.24
C ILE A 4 -16.43 5.18 -11.92
N GLY A 5 -15.49 6.04 -12.32
CA GLY A 5 -14.06 5.84 -12.11
C GLY A 5 -13.60 6.36 -10.75
N VAL A 6 -12.96 5.49 -9.96
CA VAL A 6 -12.07 5.98 -8.91
C VAL A 6 -10.95 6.74 -9.63
N GLU A 7 -10.84 8.06 -9.46
CA GLU A 7 -9.82 8.87 -10.15
C GLU A 7 -8.44 8.23 -9.87
N PRO A 8 -7.65 7.86 -10.91
CA PRO A 8 -6.34 7.21 -10.74
C PRO A 8 -5.40 7.94 -9.78
N ARG A 9 -5.56 9.28 -9.66
CA ARG A 9 -4.82 10.09 -8.70
C ARG A 9 -5.15 9.73 -7.25
N SER A 10 -6.41 9.47 -6.92
CA SER A 10 -6.83 9.09 -5.58
C SER A 10 -6.28 7.71 -5.17
N LEU A 11 -6.21 6.76 -6.10
CA LEU A 11 -5.58 5.45 -5.89
C LEU A 11 -4.08 5.60 -5.62
N ARG A 12 -3.39 6.42 -6.41
CA ARG A 12 -1.96 6.70 -6.22
C ARG A 12 -1.68 7.45 -4.91
N ALA A 13 -2.55 8.38 -4.52
CA ALA A 13 -2.45 9.05 -3.22
C ALA A 13 -2.61 8.06 -2.05
N ALA A 14 -3.58 7.15 -2.14
CA ALA A 14 -3.77 6.10 -1.14
C ALA A 14 -2.60 5.09 -1.10
N ALA A 15 -1.96 4.82 -2.25
CA ALA A 15 -0.76 4.00 -2.31
C ALA A 15 0.40 4.66 -1.54
N ARG A 16 0.68 5.94 -1.82
CA ARG A 16 1.69 6.72 -1.09
C ARG A 16 1.41 6.77 0.40
N GLY A 17 0.17 7.05 0.80
CA GLY A 17 -0.20 7.03 2.22
C GLY A 17 0.02 5.66 2.89
N SER A 18 -0.10 4.56 2.14
CA SER A 18 0.23 3.21 2.65
C SER A 18 1.73 3.01 2.78
N GLU A 19 2.53 3.51 1.82
CA GLU A 19 4.00 3.48 1.86
C GLU A 19 4.56 4.33 3.01
N ASP A 20 3.99 5.51 3.25
CA ASP A 20 4.39 6.41 4.33
C ASP A 20 4.18 5.76 5.70
N VAL A 21 2.98 5.19 5.93
CA VAL A 21 2.71 4.44 7.18
C VAL A 21 3.63 3.23 7.30
N ALA A 22 3.92 2.52 6.20
CA ALA A 22 4.88 1.41 6.22
C ALA A 22 6.29 1.90 6.60
N ALA A 23 6.72 3.04 6.10
CA ALA A 23 8.02 3.66 6.43
C ALA A 23 8.09 4.07 7.90
N GLU A 24 7.03 4.68 8.44
CA GLU A 24 6.92 5.00 9.87
C GLU A 24 6.99 3.76 10.75
N LEU A 25 6.33 2.67 10.35
CA LEU A 25 6.39 1.43 11.11
C LEU A 25 7.77 0.76 11.06
N ARG A 26 8.54 0.88 9.97
CA ARG A 26 9.89 0.29 9.87
C ARG A 26 10.89 0.85 10.88
N VAL A 27 10.67 2.06 11.39
CA VAL A 27 11.55 2.70 12.38
C VAL A 27 11.13 2.45 13.82
N VAL A 28 9.98 1.82 14.06
CA VAL A 28 9.53 1.44 15.39
C VAL A 28 10.39 0.29 15.90
N ASP A 29 11.01 0.47 17.07
CA ASP A 29 11.71 -0.61 17.76
C ASP A 29 10.70 -1.62 18.34
N PRO A 30 10.68 -2.88 17.88
CA PRO A 30 9.76 -3.88 18.42
C PRO A 30 10.19 -4.40 19.80
N ARG A 31 11.42 -4.10 20.25
CA ARG A 31 12.03 -4.61 21.49
C ARG A 31 11.70 -3.77 22.72
N VAL A 32 10.51 -3.19 22.76
CA VAL A 32 10.05 -2.29 23.84
C VAL A 32 10.07 -2.94 25.24
N ALA A 33 10.02 -4.26 25.33
CA ALA A 33 10.00 -4.99 26.60
C ALA A 33 11.39 -5.54 27.01
N ASP A 34 12.40 -5.46 26.15
CA ASP A 34 13.75 -5.99 26.42
C ASP A 34 14.38 -5.40 27.70
N PRO A 35 14.22 -4.09 28.04
CA PRO A 35 14.73 -3.56 29.31
C PRO A 35 14.19 -4.28 30.55
N ILE A 36 12.96 -4.81 30.50
CA ILE A 36 12.37 -5.59 31.61
C ILE A 36 13.05 -6.96 31.71
N ALA A 37 13.37 -7.58 30.57
CA ALA A 37 14.07 -8.86 30.53
C ALA A 37 15.52 -8.72 31.04
N GLU A 38 16.19 -7.62 30.69
CA GLU A 38 17.55 -7.30 31.13
C GLU A 38 17.62 -6.98 32.63
N ALA A 39 16.65 -6.24 33.16
CA ALA A 39 16.65 -5.83 34.56
C ALA A 39 16.38 -6.99 35.55
N MET A 40 15.66 -8.03 35.11
CA MET A 40 15.30 -9.16 35.97
C MET A 40 15.58 -10.52 35.29
N PRO A 41 16.86 -10.84 35.03
CA PRO A 41 17.22 -12.06 34.31
C PRO A 41 16.69 -13.29 35.05
N SER A 42 16.18 -14.27 34.31
CA SER A 42 15.60 -15.53 34.83
C SER A 42 14.22 -15.42 35.49
N SER A 43 13.67 -14.23 35.70
CA SER A 43 12.31 -14.07 36.23
C SER A 43 11.23 -14.53 35.24
N GLY A 44 10.04 -14.85 35.75
CA GLY A 44 8.87 -15.08 34.90
C GLY A 44 8.49 -13.85 34.07
N ALA A 45 8.71 -12.66 34.63
CA ALA A 45 8.50 -11.38 33.95
C ALA A 45 9.44 -11.22 32.74
N ALA A 46 10.72 -11.59 32.88
CA ALA A 46 11.67 -11.55 31.77
C ALA A 46 11.24 -12.48 30.62
N LYS A 47 10.81 -13.71 30.93
CA LYS A 47 10.30 -14.65 29.92
C LYS A 47 9.07 -14.11 29.20
N TYR A 48 8.20 -13.42 29.92
CA TYR A 48 7.03 -12.77 29.33
C TYR A 48 7.42 -11.58 28.46
N ALA A 49 8.34 -10.75 28.92
CA ALA A 49 8.86 -9.60 28.18
C ALA A 49 9.47 -10.02 26.83
N THR A 50 10.31 -11.06 26.80
CA THR A 50 10.85 -11.61 25.53
C THR A 50 9.72 -12.04 24.58
N ARG A 51 8.69 -12.74 25.07
CA ARG A 51 7.54 -13.13 24.22
C ARG A 51 6.78 -11.94 23.67
N VAL A 52 6.66 -10.86 24.44
CA VAL A 52 6.02 -9.63 23.99
C VAL A 52 6.86 -8.96 22.89
N SER A 53 8.18 -8.88 23.05
CA SER A 53 9.10 -8.37 22.02
C SER A 53 9.01 -9.20 20.73
N ASP A 54 9.06 -10.53 20.82
CA ASP A 54 8.93 -11.44 19.67
C ASP A 54 7.59 -11.24 18.94
N TYR A 55 6.50 -11.16 19.70
CA TYR A 55 5.16 -10.92 19.15
C TYR A 55 5.09 -9.58 18.41
N TRP A 56 5.63 -8.52 18.99
CA TRP A 56 5.63 -7.20 18.36
C TRP A 56 6.48 -7.18 17.11
N GLU A 57 7.65 -7.82 17.10
CA GLU A 57 8.51 -7.93 15.93
C GLU A 57 7.77 -8.60 14.77
N GLU A 58 7.12 -9.73 15.01
CA GLU A 58 6.31 -10.39 13.99
C GLU A 58 5.13 -9.55 13.53
N ARG A 59 4.44 -8.88 14.46
CA ARG A 59 3.27 -8.06 14.15
C ARG A 59 3.66 -6.88 13.27
N LEU A 60 4.78 -6.23 13.56
CA LEU A 60 5.33 -5.11 12.81
C LEU A 60 5.66 -5.53 11.38
N LYS A 61 6.39 -6.64 11.22
CA LYS A 61 6.74 -7.22 9.91
C LYS A 61 5.50 -7.50 9.06
N ARG A 62 4.48 -8.12 9.64
CA ARG A 62 3.21 -8.40 8.95
C ARG A 62 2.47 -7.12 8.55
N SER A 63 2.44 -6.11 9.41
CA SER A 63 1.81 -4.82 9.11
C SER A 63 2.49 -4.10 7.95
N VAL A 64 3.83 -3.99 7.98
CA VAL A 64 4.62 -3.39 6.90
C VAL A 64 4.38 -4.12 5.58
N SER A 65 4.49 -5.45 5.58
CA SER A 65 4.25 -6.26 4.38
C SER A 65 2.83 -6.09 3.81
N SER A 66 1.81 -6.01 4.67
CA SER A 66 0.43 -5.79 4.24
C SER A 66 0.22 -4.39 3.63
N LEU A 67 0.91 -3.37 4.15
CA LEU A 67 0.85 -2.01 3.62
C LEU A 67 1.56 -1.89 2.28
N ASP A 68 2.74 -2.50 2.13
CA ASP A 68 3.47 -2.58 0.87
C ASP A 68 2.62 -3.27 -0.21
N GLN A 69 2.01 -4.41 0.12
CA GLN A 69 1.13 -5.12 -0.80
C GLN A 69 -0.09 -4.28 -1.20
N ARG A 70 -0.66 -3.53 -0.25
CA ARG A 70 -1.78 -2.63 -0.53
C ARG A 70 -1.36 -1.51 -1.47
N ALA A 71 -0.20 -0.88 -1.26
CA ALA A 71 0.32 0.16 -2.14
C ALA A 71 0.50 -0.36 -3.57
N GLN A 72 1.14 -1.52 -3.74
CA GLN A 72 1.32 -2.17 -5.04
C GLN A 72 -0.02 -2.44 -5.74
N ASN A 73 -1.00 -2.97 -5.01
CA ASN A 73 -2.33 -3.26 -5.58
C ASN A 73 -3.05 -1.98 -6.02
N LEU A 74 -2.92 -0.89 -5.28
CA LEU A 74 -3.51 0.41 -5.62
C LEU A 74 -2.85 1.03 -6.85
N ILE A 75 -1.53 0.95 -6.97
CA ILE A 75 -0.80 1.38 -8.17
C ILE A 75 -1.24 0.56 -9.38
N ALA A 76 -1.27 -0.76 -9.26
CA ALA A 76 -1.72 -1.64 -10.34
C ALA A 76 -3.16 -1.36 -10.78
N ALA A 77 -4.05 -1.01 -9.84
CA ALA A 77 -5.42 -0.60 -10.15
C ALA A 77 -5.46 0.74 -10.92
N ALA A 78 -4.66 1.71 -10.51
CA ALA A 78 -4.54 3.01 -11.20
C ALA A 78 -4.01 2.83 -12.63
N ASP A 79 -2.99 2.00 -12.83
CA ASP A 79 -2.39 1.75 -14.14
C ASP A 79 -3.36 1.02 -15.09
N ARG A 80 -4.16 0.09 -14.55
CA ARG A 80 -5.24 -0.56 -15.32
C ARG A 80 -6.31 0.42 -15.76
N TYR A 81 -6.66 1.39 -14.90
CA TYR A 81 -7.63 2.42 -15.25
C TYR A 81 -7.07 3.32 -16.36
N ASP A 82 -5.86 3.85 -16.21
CA ASP A 82 -5.22 4.71 -17.22
C ASP A 82 -5.08 3.98 -18.57
N GLY A 83 -4.69 2.71 -18.57
CA GLY A 83 -4.61 1.90 -19.77
C GLY A 83 -5.97 1.61 -20.41
N GLY A 84 -7.03 1.51 -19.60
CA GLY A 84 -8.42 1.41 -20.06
C GLY A 84 -8.90 2.69 -20.74
N GLU A 85 -8.64 3.85 -20.12
CA GLU A 85 -8.97 5.16 -20.71
C GLU A 85 -8.24 5.39 -22.03
N GLN A 86 -6.93 5.10 -22.10
CA GLN A 86 -6.15 5.25 -23.33
C GLN A 86 -6.72 4.41 -24.49
N LYS A 87 -7.13 3.17 -24.21
CA LYS A 87 -7.78 2.31 -25.21
C LYS A 87 -9.14 2.85 -25.63
N GLY A 88 -9.96 3.31 -24.68
CA GLY A 88 -11.25 3.92 -24.99
C GLY A 88 -11.13 5.19 -25.84
N VAL A 89 -10.12 6.03 -25.57
CA VAL A 89 -9.81 7.21 -26.40
C VAL A 89 -9.34 6.79 -27.79
N ALA A 90 -8.50 5.76 -27.91
CA ALA A 90 -8.07 5.22 -29.21
C ALA A 90 -9.25 4.68 -30.02
N ASP A 91 -10.17 3.94 -29.41
CA ASP A 91 -11.38 3.45 -30.07
C ASP A 91 -12.27 4.62 -30.52
N PHE A 92 -12.48 5.63 -29.68
CA PHE A 92 -13.33 6.79 -30.00
C PHE A 92 -12.73 7.66 -31.13
N THR A 93 -11.41 7.90 -31.10
CA THR A 93 -10.71 8.66 -32.14
C THR A 93 -10.58 7.87 -33.45
N GLY A 94 -10.45 6.55 -33.39
CA GLY A 94 -10.51 5.66 -34.55
C GLY A 94 -11.90 5.54 -35.17
N LEU A 95 -12.96 5.87 -34.42
CA LEU A 95 -14.35 5.87 -34.89
C LEU A 95 -14.84 7.23 -35.41
N ALA A 96 -14.04 8.30 -35.33
CA ALA A 96 -14.41 9.60 -35.88
C ALA A 96 -14.60 9.48 -37.42
N PRO A 97 -15.85 9.62 -37.94
CA PRO A 97 -16.09 9.51 -39.37
C PRO A 97 -15.49 10.73 -40.08
N GLY A 98 -14.91 10.47 -41.26
CA GLY A 98 -14.09 11.39 -42.02
C GLY A 98 -14.58 12.83 -42.05
N ALA A 99 -13.68 13.73 -41.68
CA ALA A 99 -13.52 14.96 -42.43
C ALA A 99 -13.25 14.57 -43.89
N GLU A 100 -14.15 15.02 -44.76
CA GLU A 100 -13.98 15.13 -46.22
C GLU A 100 -13.78 13.83 -47.01
N ARG A 101 -14.86 13.39 -47.65
CA ARG A 101 -14.78 13.03 -49.07
C ARG A 101 -15.83 13.83 -49.82
N GLU A 102 -15.48 15.08 -50.12
CA GLU A 102 -15.97 15.73 -51.33
C GLU A 102 -15.32 15.02 -52.53
N GLN A 103 -16.14 14.33 -53.31
CA GLN A 103 -16.12 14.29 -54.78
C GLN A 103 -17.30 13.44 -55.29
#